data_AF-A0A2D0N2K5-F1
#
_entry.id   AF-A0A2D0N2K5-F1
#
_cell.length_a   1.000
_cell.length_b   1.000
_cell.length_c   1.000
_cell.angle_alpha   90.00
_cell.angle_beta   90.00
_cell.angle_gamma   90.00
#
_symmetry.space_group_name_H-M   'P 1'
#
loop_
_entity.id
_entity.type
_entity.pdbx_description
1 polymer ?
#
loop_
_entity_poly.entity_id
_entity_poly.type
_entity_poly.pdbx_seq_one_letter_code
_entity_poly.pdbx_strand_id
1 'polypeptide(L)'
;MSKNERLQSTIAIFIATIALMISVWQGCEQRRHNRLSVRPLLGFETISHNDTRSIKLMNSGLGPAVIESFQIGLDGKQLDAESGNPWRPVIDARNLRGKYSAMYYFAEASIIKPEETYSLLTWTPGDTLALGITISIRYQSLYEEDYTITESF
;
A
#
# COMPACT_ATOMS: atom_id res chain seq x y z
N MET A 1 25.61 52.48 -28.67
CA MET A 1 25.83 51.20 -27.99
C MET A 1 27.23 50.71 -28.31
N SER A 2 28.08 50.66 -27.29
CA SER A 2 29.45 50.14 -27.38
C SER A 2 29.42 48.62 -27.65
N LYS A 3 30.42 48.08 -28.37
CA LYS A 3 30.54 46.62 -28.61
C LYS A 3 30.48 45.80 -27.30
N ASN A 4 30.93 46.39 -26.20
CA ASN A 4 30.98 45.75 -24.89
C ASN A 4 29.57 45.61 -24.26
N GLU A 5 28.68 46.58 -24.46
CA GLU A 5 27.30 46.55 -23.95
C GLU A 5 26.47 45.44 -24.64
N ARG A 6 26.70 45.27 -25.95
CA ARG A 6 26.07 44.20 -26.73
C ARG A 6 26.54 42.82 -26.26
N LEU A 7 27.85 42.67 -26.00
CA LEU A 7 28.42 41.43 -25.48
C LEU A 7 27.86 41.07 -24.09
N GLN A 8 27.79 42.05 -23.18
CA GLN A 8 27.20 41.85 -21.85
C GLN A 8 25.74 41.43 -21.92
N SER A 9 24.95 42.07 -22.78
CA SER A 9 23.53 41.73 -22.95
C SER A 9 23.35 40.31 -23.49
N THR A 10 24.16 39.90 -24.47
CA THR A 10 24.11 38.54 -25.03
C THR A 10 24.48 37.48 -23.98
N ILE A 11 25.50 37.74 -23.16
CA ILE A 11 25.91 36.84 -22.07
C ILE A 11 24.79 36.73 -21.02
N ALA A 12 24.17 37.85 -20.63
CA ALA A 12 23.09 37.85 -19.67
C ALA A 12 21.88 37.02 -20.17
N ILE A 13 21.50 37.17 -21.44
CA ILE A 13 20.41 36.39 -22.05
C ILE A 13 20.77 34.89 -22.09
N PHE A 14 22.01 34.56 -22.43
CA PHE A 14 22.48 33.18 -22.46
C PHE A 14 22.42 32.52 -21.08
N ILE A 15 22.93 33.20 -20.05
CA ILE A 15 22.87 32.74 -18.66
C ILE A 15 21.42 32.59 -18.22
N ALA A 16 20.56 33.58 -18.50
CA ALA A 16 19.14 33.52 -18.16
C ALA A 16 18.41 32.33 -18.82
N THR A 17 18.75 32.03 -20.08
CA THR A 17 18.17 30.89 -20.81
C THR A 17 18.59 29.57 -20.19
N ILE A 18 19.86 29.42 -19.82
CA ILE A 18 20.36 28.22 -19.11
C ILE A 18 19.71 28.09 -17.74
N ALA A 19 19.62 29.18 -16.97
CA ALA A 19 18.98 29.18 -15.67
C ALA A 19 17.51 28.75 -15.75
N LEU A 20 16.78 29.19 -16.78
CA LEU A 20 15.41 28.76 -17.04
C LEU A 20 15.32 27.27 -17.35
N MET A 21 16.18 26.75 -18.24
CA MET A 21 16.21 25.31 -18.57
C MET A 21 16.48 24.45 -17.34
N ILE A 22 17.45 24.83 -16.51
CA ILE A 22 17.77 24.15 -15.25
C ILE A 22 16.58 24.20 -14.29
N SER A 23 15.93 25.37 -14.16
CA SER A 23 14.78 25.52 -13.26
C SER A 23 13.61 24.62 -13.67
N VAL A 24 13.35 24.48 -14.97
CA VAL A 24 12.32 23.57 -15.50
C VAL A 24 12.68 22.11 -15.19
N TRP A 25 13.92 21.69 -15.45
CA TRP A 25 14.38 20.34 -15.12
C TRP A 25 14.20 20.06 -13.62
N GLN A 26 14.74 20.94 -12.77
CA GLN A 26 14.63 20.80 -11.31
C GLN A 26 13.17 20.66 -10.86
N GLY A 27 12.25 21.44 -11.43
CA GLY A 27 10.82 21.32 -11.15
C GLY A 27 10.25 19.95 -11.54
N CYS A 28 10.62 19.42 -12.70
CA CYS A 28 10.22 18.08 -13.15
C CYS A 28 10.76 16.98 -12.22
N GLU A 29 12.04 17.05 -11.86
CA GLU A 29 12.66 16.05 -10.98
C GLU A 29 12.10 16.12 -9.55
N GLN A 30 11.81 17.33 -9.06
CA GLN A 30 11.17 17.51 -7.76
C GLN A 30 9.77 16.87 -7.72
N ARG A 31 8.98 17.02 -8.79
CA ARG A 31 7.67 16.36 -8.89
C ARG A 31 7.80 14.85 -8.88
N ARG A 32 8.77 14.31 -9.63
CA ARG A 32 9.07 12.88 -9.65
C ARG A 32 9.49 12.38 -8.27
N HIS A 33 10.40 13.09 -7.60
CA HIS A 33 10.86 12.76 -6.26
C HIS A 33 9.68 12.77 -5.28
N ASN A 34 8.89 13.86 -5.25
CA ASN A 34 7.72 13.96 -4.37
C ASN A 34 6.74 12.81 -4.58
N ARG A 35 6.48 12.44 -5.84
CA ARG A 35 5.60 11.31 -6.20
C ARG A 35 6.12 9.97 -5.70
N LEU A 36 7.42 9.71 -5.87
CA LEU A 36 8.06 8.48 -5.38
C LEU A 36 8.20 8.44 -3.85
N SER A 37 8.41 9.59 -3.21
CA SER A 37 8.53 9.68 -1.76
C SER A 37 7.23 9.32 -1.04
N VAL A 38 6.05 9.62 -1.62
CA VAL A 38 4.75 9.31 -1.01
C VAL A 38 4.10 8.06 -1.62
N ARG A 39 4.91 7.09 -2.00
CA ARG A 39 4.41 5.81 -2.50
C ARG A 39 3.90 4.95 -1.33
N PRO A 40 2.66 4.43 -1.38
CA PRO A 40 2.20 3.44 -0.41
C PRO A 40 2.92 2.11 -0.61
N LEU A 41 3.26 1.45 0.49
CA LEU A 41 3.91 0.14 0.48
C LEU A 41 3.20 -0.75 1.49
N LEU A 42 2.17 -1.45 1.02
CA LEU A 42 1.48 -2.43 1.85
C LEU A 42 2.32 -3.71 1.93
N GLY A 43 2.36 -4.31 3.12
CA GLY A 43 3.02 -5.57 3.38
C GLY A 43 2.25 -6.36 4.42
N PHE A 44 2.28 -7.68 4.30
CA PHE A 44 1.77 -8.54 5.36
C PHE A 44 2.89 -8.96 6.30
N GLU A 45 2.52 -9.18 7.55
CA GLU A 45 3.39 -9.76 8.55
C GLU A 45 2.62 -10.80 9.35
N THR A 46 3.22 -11.98 9.52
CA THR A 46 2.66 -13.00 10.40
C THR A 46 3.42 -13.02 11.71
N ILE A 47 2.73 -12.69 12.81
CA ILE A 47 3.31 -12.66 14.15
C ILE A 47 2.74 -13.80 14.97
N SER A 48 3.59 -14.53 15.68
CA SER A 48 3.19 -15.54 16.67
C SER A 48 3.62 -15.08 18.07
N HIS A 49 2.68 -15.00 19.01
CA HIS A 49 2.94 -14.56 20.38
C HIS A 49 1.93 -15.17 21.37
N ASN A 50 2.40 -15.67 22.52
CA ASN A 50 1.58 -16.25 23.60
C ASN A 50 0.44 -17.15 23.09
N ASP A 51 0.79 -18.20 22.34
CA ASP A 51 -0.15 -19.16 21.73
C ASP A 51 -1.17 -18.57 20.75
N THR A 52 -0.98 -17.33 20.31
CA THR A 52 -1.76 -16.72 19.24
C THR A 52 -0.90 -16.48 18.02
N ARG A 53 -1.54 -16.53 16.84
CA ARG A 53 -0.96 -16.16 15.57
C ARG A 53 -1.83 -15.08 14.95
N SER A 54 -1.19 -14.07 14.39
CA SER A 54 -1.84 -12.90 13.81
C SER A 54 -1.31 -12.65 12.41
N ILE A 55 -2.21 -12.47 11.45
CA ILE A 55 -1.88 -11.87 10.16
C ILE A 55 -2.14 -10.39 10.28
N LYS A 56 -1.11 -9.60 10.06
CA LYS A 56 -1.17 -8.14 10.08
C LYS A 56 -0.94 -7.60 8.68
N LEU A 57 -1.61 -6.51 8.37
CA LEU A 57 -1.34 -5.67 7.22
C LEU A 57 -0.75 -4.36 7.73
N MET A 58 0.39 -3.96 7.18
CA MET A 58 1.01 -2.68 7.49
C MET A 58 1.23 -1.87 6.21
N ASN A 59 1.19 -0.55 6.35
CA ASN A 59 1.69 0.35 5.31
C ASN A 59 3.06 0.90 5.72
N SER A 60 4.12 0.29 5.21
CA SER A 60 5.50 0.76 5.43
C SER A 60 5.88 1.92 4.50
N GLY A 61 4.98 2.35 3.62
CA GLY A 61 5.17 3.49 2.73
C GLY A 61 4.79 4.80 3.41
N LEU A 62 5.36 5.90 2.93
CA LEU A 62 5.07 7.24 3.46
C LEU A 62 3.77 7.85 2.88
N GLY A 63 3.15 7.18 1.90
CA GLY A 63 1.89 7.59 1.29
C GLY A 63 0.69 6.78 1.76
N PRO A 64 -0.52 7.35 1.77
CA PRO A 64 -1.74 6.60 2.04
C PRO A 64 -2.04 5.61 0.90
N ALA A 65 -2.62 4.47 1.26
CA ALA A 65 -3.16 3.50 0.31
C ALA A 65 -4.69 3.56 0.32
N VAL A 66 -5.30 3.76 -0.85
CA VAL A 66 -6.76 3.73 -1.02
C VAL A 66 -7.15 2.33 -1.48
N ILE A 67 -7.92 1.59 -0.69
CA ILE A 67 -8.30 0.21 -1.00
C ILE A 67 -9.39 0.20 -2.08
N GLU A 68 -9.14 -0.52 -3.16
CA GLU A 68 -10.12 -0.78 -4.21
C GLU A 68 -10.84 -2.11 -3.97
N SER A 69 -10.11 -3.13 -3.51
CA SER A 69 -10.72 -4.42 -3.19
C SER A 69 -9.91 -5.19 -2.18
N PHE A 70 -10.62 -5.86 -1.27
CA PHE A 70 -10.07 -6.79 -0.31
C PHE A 70 -10.75 -8.16 -0.50
N GLN A 71 -9.97 -9.17 -0.89
CA GLN A 71 -10.46 -10.51 -1.20
C GLN A 71 -9.74 -11.56 -0.38
N ILE A 72 -10.48 -12.58 0.04
CA ILE A 72 -9.93 -13.76 0.73
C ILE A 72 -10.25 -14.99 -0.11
N GLY A 73 -9.24 -15.82 -0.36
CA GLY A 73 -9.39 -17.17 -0.87
C GLY A 73 -9.12 -18.20 0.22
N LEU A 74 -9.69 -19.39 0.06
CA LEU A 74 -9.47 -20.55 0.92
C LEU A 74 -9.18 -21.77 0.03
N ASP A 75 -8.09 -22.48 0.31
CA ASP A 75 -7.67 -23.69 -0.39
C ASP A 75 -7.59 -23.52 -1.91
N GLY A 76 -7.10 -22.35 -2.36
CA GLY A 76 -6.94 -22.00 -3.78
C GLY A 76 -8.23 -21.57 -4.48
N LYS A 77 -9.36 -21.46 -3.77
CA LYS A 77 -10.62 -20.93 -4.31
C LYS A 77 -10.88 -19.53 -3.77
N GLN A 78 -11.21 -18.58 -4.63
CA GLN A 78 -11.68 -17.28 -4.17
C GLN A 78 -13.03 -17.44 -3.45
N LEU A 79 -13.18 -16.77 -2.32
CA LEU A 79 -14.45 -16.70 -1.61
C LEU A 79 -15.22 -15.50 -2.14
N ASP A 80 -16.44 -15.74 -2.64
CA ASP A 80 -17.33 -14.65 -3.00
C ASP A 80 -17.78 -13.93 -1.73
N ALA A 81 -17.44 -12.64 -1.65
CA ALA A 81 -17.79 -11.76 -0.53
C ALA A 81 -19.25 -11.28 -0.59
N GLU A 82 -20.08 -11.83 -1.49
CA GLU A 82 -21.41 -11.32 -1.86
C GLU A 82 -22.46 -11.31 -0.71
N SER A 83 -22.11 -11.69 0.53
CA SER A 83 -23.09 -11.76 1.63
C SER A 83 -22.55 -11.43 3.03
N GLY A 84 -21.48 -10.62 3.13
CA GLY A 84 -21.06 -10.04 4.42
C GLY A 84 -19.56 -10.14 4.70
N ASN A 85 -19.20 -10.48 5.94
CA ASN A 85 -17.80 -10.48 6.37
C ASN A 85 -16.99 -11.61 5.69
N PRO A 86 -15.93 -11.28 4.93
CA PRO A 86 -15.17 -12.24 4.11
C PRO A 86 -14.43 -13.31 4.92
N TRP A 87 -14.23 -13.07 6.23
CA TRP A 87 -13.59 -14.03 7.12
C TRP A 87 -14.52 -15.15 7.59
N ARG A 88 -15.85 -14.98 7.50
CA ARG A 88 -16.82 -15.98 8.00
C ARG A 88 -16.59 -17.39 7.42
N PRO A 89 -16.44 -17.57 6.09
CA PRO A 89 -16.18 -18.88 5.53
C PRO A 89 -14.88 -19.50 6.05
N VAL A 90 -13.84 -18.69 6.30
CA VAL A 90 -12.57 -19.15 6.88
C VAL A 90 -12.77 -19.63 8.32
N ILE A 91 -13.48 -18.86 9.15
CA ILE A 91 -13.75 -19.22 10.55
C ILE A 91 -14.52 -20.54 10.63
N ASP A 92 -15.53 -20.70 9.77
CA ASP A 92 -16.37 -21.89 9.74
C ASP A 92 -15.60 -23.11 9.22
N ALA A 93 -14.84 -22.97 8.13
CA ALA A 93 -14.09 -24.07 7.53
C ALA A 93 -12.90 -24.54 8.38
N ARG A 94 -12.32 -23.66 9.20
CA ARG A 94 -11.16 -23.98 10.06
C ARG A 94 -11.51 -24.19 11.53
N ASN A 95 -12.80 -24.28 11.86
CA ASN A 95 -13.29 -24.47 13.23
C ASN A 95 -12.67 -23.48 14.23
N LEU A 96 -12.57 -22.21 13.81
CA LEU A 96 -11.98 -21.14 14.62
C LEU A 96 -13.02 -20.43 15.49
N ARG A 97 -14.28 -20.88 15.51
CA ARG A 97 -15.33 -20.27 16.36
C ARG A 97 -14.90 -20.29 17.82
N GLY A 98 -14.88 -19.10 18.45
CA GLY A 98 -14.40 -18.92 19.82
C GLY A 98 -12.87 -19.02 20.01
N LYS A 99 -12.10 -19.17 18.93
CA LYS A 99 -10.63 -19.25 18.91
C LYS A 99 -9.97 -18.12 18.12
N TYR A 100 -10.71 -17.04 17.86
CA TYR A 100 -10.20 -15.82 17.24
C TYR A 100 -10.47 -14.62 18.15
N SER A 101 -9.62 -13.61 18.09
CA SER A 101 -9.73 -12.40 18.91
C SER A 101 -9.81 -11.10 18.10
N ALA A 102 -9.43 -11.13 16.82
CA ALA A 102 -9.53 -9.99 15.92
C ALA A 102 -9.92 -10.44 14.52
N MET A 103 -10.78 -9.65 13.88
CA MET A 103 -11.22 -9.85 12.49
C MET A 103 -11.41 -8.48 11.87
N TYR A 104 -10.52 -8.11 10.96
CA TYR A 104 -10.54 -6.82 10.28
C TYR A 104 -10.53 -7.05 8.77
N TYR A 105 -11.36 -6.31 8.06
CA TYR A 105 -11.41 -6.28 6.60
C TYR A 105 -11.64 -4.84 6.15
N PHE A 106 -11.20 -4.54 4.93
CA PHE A 106 -11.36 -3.21 4.36
C PHE A 106 -12.53 -3.21 3.39
N ALA A 107 -13.39 -2.20 3.52
CA ALA A 107 -14.36 -1.90 2.48
C ALA A 107 -13.67 -1.18 1.32
N GLU A 108 -14.32 -1.15 0.16
CA GLU A 108 -13.92 -0.29 -0.95
C GLU A 108 -13.81 1.17 -0.49
N ALA A 109 -12.84 1.90 -1.04
CA ALA A 109 -12.47 3.27 -0.70
C ALA A 109 -11.95 3.48 0.74
N SER A 110 -11.64 2.42 1.49
CA SER A 110 -10.97 2.55 2.79
C SER A 110 -9.55 3.11 2.62
N ILE A 111 -9.10 3.94 3.55
CA ILE A 111 -7.75 4.52 3.52
C ILE A 111 -6.90 3.89 4.62
N ILE A 112 -5.74 3.36 4.22
CA ILE A 112 -4.69 2.91 5.14
C ILE A 112 -3.63 4.00 5.21
N LYS A 113 -3.45 4.61 6.39
CA LYS A 113 -2.46 5.69 6.53
C LYS A 113 -1.03 5.11 6.61
N PRO A 114 -0.01 5.95 6.36
CA PRO A 114 1.38 5.58 6.59
C PRO A 114 1.60 5.08 8.02
N GLU A 115 2.43 4.05 8.17
CA GLU A 115 2.86 3.45 9.44
C GLU A 115 1.73 2.84 10.29
N GLU A 116 0.48 2.81 9.79
CA GLU A 116 -0.61 2.10 10.44
C GLU A 116 -0.51 0.59 10.20
N THR A 117 -0.81 -0.17 11.25
CA THR A 117 -0.82 -1.63 11.24
C THR A 117 -2.18 -2.15 11.69
N TYR A 118 -2.76 -3.06 10.91
CA TYR A 118 -4.07 -3.65 11.15
C TYR A 118 -3.94 -5.15 11.34
N SER A 119 -4.42 -5.67 12.48
CA SER A 119 -4.55 -7.11 12.68
C SER A 119 -5.77 -7.62 11.92
N LEU A 120 -5.53 -8.27 10.77
CA LEU A 120 -6.55 -8.79 9.89
C LEU A 120 -7.27 -10.00 10.50
N LEU A 121 -6.50 -10.95 11.00
CA LEU A 121 -7.01 -12.11 11.72
C LEU A 121 -6.02 -12.50 12.80
N THR A 122 -6.51 -12.62 14.04
CA THR A 122 -5.76 -13.21 15.16
C THR A 122 -6.48 -14.44 15.67
N TRP A 123 -5.78 -15.57 15.72
CA TRP A 123 -6.33 -16.85 16.16
C TRP A 123 -5.38 -17.60 17.09
N THR A 124 -5.92 -18.54 17.87
CA THR A 124 -5.14 -19.49 18.67
C THR A 124 -4.93 -20.76 17.84
N PRO A 125 -3.69 -21.10 17.40
CA PRO A 125 -3.45 -22.14 16.39
C PRO A 125 -3.95 -23.54 16.77
N GLY A 126 -3.94 -23.95 18.05
CA GLY A 126 -4.24 -25.34 18.39
C GLY A 126 -3.44 -26.32 17.52
N ASP A 127 -4.09 -27.34 16.94
CA ASP A 127 -3.48 -28.27 15.97
C ASP A 127 -3.41 -27.71 14.52
N THR A 128 -3.99 -26.54 14.27
CA THR A 128 -4.15 -25.96 12.92
C THR A 128 -3.05 -24.93 12.66
N LEU A 129 -1.92 -25.40 12.13
CA LEU A 129 -0.75 -24.55 11.86
C LEU A 129 -0.84 -23.75 10.56
N ALA A 130 -1.60 -24.21 9.57
CA ALA A 130 -1.76 -23.54 8.28
C ALA A 130 -3.25 -23.29 8.02
N LEU A 131 -3.60 -22.05 7.69
CA LEU A 131 -4.99 -21.70 7.40
C LEU A 131 -5.36 -22.00 5.94
N GLY A 132 -4.39 -22.12 5.05
CA GLY A 132 -4.62 -22.33 3.62
C GLY A 132 -5.40 -21.17 3.00
N ILE A 133 -5.20 -19.95 3.51
CA ILE A 133 -5.90 -18.77 3.04
C ILE A 133 -4.98 -17.95 2.14
N THR A 134 -5.58 -17.26 1.16
CA THR A 134 -4.88 -16.29 0.32
C THR A 134 -5.57 -14.95 0.49
N ILE A 135 -4.84 -13.90 0.84
CA ILE A 135 -5.38 -12.55 0.93
C ILE A 135 -4.88 -11.76 -0.26
N SER A 136 -5.78 -11.15 -1.02
CA SER A 136 -5.46 -10.28 -2.16
C SER A 136 -6.05 -8.90 -1.93
N ILE A 137 -5.21 -7.87 -2.03
CA ILE A 137 -5.60 -6.48 -1.83
C ILE A 137 -5.17 -5.69 -3.07
N ARG A 138 -6.14 -5.06 -3.72
CA ARG A 138 -5.89 -4.03 -4.75
C ARG A 138 -6.08 -2.67 -4.12
N TYR A 139 -5.15 -1.77 -4.40
CA TYR A 139 -5.13 -0.45 -3.80
C TYR A 139 -4.43 0.55 -4.71
N GLN A 140 -4.74 1.82 -4.49
CA GLN A 140 -4.25 2.92 -5.28
C GLN A 140 -3.46 3.91 -4.42
N SER A 141 -2.46 4.59 -5.01
CA SER A 141 -1.82 5.75 -4.38
C SER A 141 -2.63 7.04 -4.59
N LEU A 142 -2.26 8.11 -3.89
CA LEU A 142 -2.81 9.45 -4.10
C LEU A 142 -2.61 9.98 -5.54
N TYR A 143 -1.63 9.43 -6.27
CA TYR A 143 -1.36 9.79 -7.67
C TYR A 143 -2.01 8.83 -8.66
N GLU A 144 -3.06 8.13 -8.23
CA GLU A 144 -3.86 7.22 -9.07
C GLU A 144 -3.03 6.08 -9.69
N GLU A 145 -1.99 5.64 -8.98
CA GLU A 145 -1.23 4.45 -9.38
C GLU A 145 -1.77 3.20 -8.71
N ASP A 146 -2.04 2.18 -9.51
CA ASP A 146 -2.62 0.92 -9.04
C ASP A 146 -1.54 -0.06 -8.58
N TYR A 147 -1.83 -0.75 -7.48
CA TYR A 147 -0.97 -1.76 -6.88
C TYR A 147 -1.82 -2.97 -6.46
N THR A 148 -1.17 -4.12 -6.40
CA THR A 148 -1.78 -5.35 -5.90
C THR A 148 -0.77 -6.10 -5.06
N ILE A 149 -1.20 -6.52 -3.87
CA ILE A 149 -0.45 -7.46 -3.03
C ILE A 149 -1.28 -8.71 -2.81
N THR A 150 -0.65 -9.88 -2.89
CA THR A 150 -1.30 -11.16 -2.66
C THR A 150 -0.35 -12.10 -1.91
N GLU A 151 -0.83 -12.68 -0.81
CA GLU A 151 -0.02 -13.57 0.03
C GLU A 151 -0.87 -14.71 0.57
N SER A 152 -0.23 -15.87 0.82
CA SER A 152 -0.89 -17.09 1.31
C SER A 152 -0.35 -17.50 2.69
N PHE A 153 -1.26 -17.93 3.59
CA PHE A 153 -0.99 -18.22 5.00
C PHE A 153 -1.61 -19.55 5.47
#